data_AF-A0A3R5UIB8-F1
#
_entry.id   AF-A0A3R5UIB8-F1
#
_cell.length_a   1.000
_cell.length_b   1.000
_cell.length_c   1.000
_cell.angle_alpha   90.00
_cell.angle_beta   90.00
_cell.angle_gamma   90.00
#
_symmetry.space_group_name_H-M   'P 1'
#
loop_
_entity.id
_entity.type
_entity.pdbx_description
1 polymer ?
#
loop_
_entity_poly.entity_id
_entity_poly.type
_entity_poly.pdbx_seq_one_letter_code
_entity_poly.pdbx_strand_id
1 'polypeptide(L)' 'MTLAEDGKFTCCSINGHWEYIDGTTIVISYGNIVETYKVTPAWDWQLDEPTLSITGKDQYGVAVWGKKL' A
#
# COMPACT_ATOMS: atom_id res chain seq x y z
N MET A 1 -3.21 -3.63 7.16
CA MET A 1 -3.38 -2.20 6.87
C MET A 1 -4.68 -1.99 6.13
N THR A 2 -5.33 -0.85 6.33
CA THR A 2 -6.55 -0.45 5.61
C THR A 2 -6.30 0.88 4.92
N LEU A 3 -6.65 0.95 3.64
CA LEU A 3 -6.67 2.16 2.82
C LEU A 3 -8.14 2.50 2.56
N ALA A 4 -8.67 3.48 3.29
CA ALA A 4 -10.07 3.87 3.19
C ALA A 4 -10.30 4.87 2.04
N GLU A 5 -11.50 4.91 1.47
CA GLU A 5 -11.82 5.77 0.32
C GLU A 5 -11.63 7.27 0.57
N ASP A 6 -11.70 7.69 1.84
CA ASP A 6 -11.45 9.08 2.27
C ASP A 6 -9.95 9.45 2.36
N GLY A 7 -9.06 8.55 1.90
CA GLY A 7 -7.61 8.72 1.98
C GLY A 7 -7.02 8.37 3.34
N LYS A 8 -7.81 7.84 4.29
CA LYS A 8 -7.25 7.44 5.59
C LYS A 8 -6.49 6.13 5.48
N PHE A 9 -5.26 6.12 6.00
CA PHE A 9 -4.46 4.90 6.19
C PHE A 9 -4.45 4.50 7.67
N THR A 10 -4.70 3.22 7.95
CA THR A 10 -4.57 2.65 9.30
C THR A 10 -3.85 1.31 9.29
N CYS A 11 -2.94 1.11 10.24
CA CYS A 11 -2.27 -0.16 10.47
C CYS A 11 -1.99 -0.32 11.97
N CYS A 12 -2.81 -1.11 12.67
CA CYS A 12 -2.77 -1.24 14.14
C CYS A 12 -2.90 0.15 14.81
N SER A 13 -1.88 0.60 15.56
CA SER A 13 -1.83 1.92 16.19
C SER A 13 -1.35 3.04 15.25
N ILE A 14 -0.84 2.70 14.08
CA ILE A 14 -0.34 3.66 13.10
C ILE A 14 -1.52 4.21 12.30
N ASN A 15 -1.61 5.54 12.25
CA ASN A 15 -2.58 6.26 11.45
C ASN A 15 -1.83 7.22 10.52
N GLY A 16 -2.35 7.40 9.32
CA GLY A 16 -1.76 8.28 8.32
C GLY A 16 -2.72 8.56 7.17
N HIS A 17 -2.14 8.96 6.05
CA HIS A 17 -2.86 9.30 4.83
C HIS A 17 -2.31 8.48 3.66
N TRP A 18 -3.17 8.11 2.72
CA TRP A 18 -2.76 7.55 1.44
C TRP A 18 -3.41 8.32 0.30
N GLU A 19 -2.70 8.37 -0.81
CA GLU A 19 -3.12 9.08 -2.00
C GLU A 19 -2.82 8.25 -3.25
N TYR A 20 -3.71 8.35 -4.23
CA TYR A 20 -3.50 7.82 -5.57
C TYR A 20 -2.87 8.90 -6.44
N ILE A 21 -1.69 8.62 -6.99
CA ILE A 21 -0.93 9.58 -7.79
C ILE A 21 -1.26 9.40 -9.27
N ASP A 22 -1.12 8.17 -9.78
CA ASP A 22 -1.34 7.83 -11.18
C ASP A 22 -1.62 6.34 -11.36
N GLY A 23 -1.89 5.91 -12.60
CA GLY A 23 -2.34 4.57 -13.04
C GLY A 23 -1.96 3.37 -12.16
N THR A 24 -0.74 3.33 -11.65
CA THR A 24 -0.26 2.25 -10.78
C THR A 24 0.45 2.75 -9.53
N THR A 25 0.47 4.05 -9.25
CA THR A 25 1.29 4.62 -8.17
C THR A 25 0.40 5.14 -7.05
N ILE A 26 0.70 4.69 -5.82
CA ILE A 26 0.14 5.26 -4.60
C ILE A 26 1.26 5.70 -3.66
N VAL A 27 0.96 6.69 -2.82
CA VAL A 27 1.85 7.14 -1.74
C VAL A 27 1.12 6.98 -0.41
N ILE A 28 1.85 6.54 0.61
CA ILE A 28 1.37 6.47 1.99
C ILE A 28 2.29 7.32 2.86
N SER A 29 1.71 8.14 3.71
CA SER A 29 2.42 8.97 4.68
C SER A 29 1.90 8.72 6.09
N TYR A 30 2.80 8.50 7.04
CA TYR A 30 2.47 8.35 8.45
C TYR A 30 3.66 8.76 9.33
N GLY A 31 3.40 9.59 10.35
CA GLY A 31 4.47 10.20 11.13
C GLY A 31 5.48 10.93 10.22
N ASN A 32 6.74 10.50 10.24
CA ASN A 32 7.81 11.02 9.39
C ASN A 32 8.16 10.08 8.21
N ILE A 33 7.35 9.05 7.96
CA ILE A 33 7.57 8.06 6.90
C ILE A 33 6.73 8.40 5.68
N VAL A 34 7.35 8.29 4.50
CA VAL A 34 6.71 8.40 3.20
C VAL A 34 7.10 7.20 2.36
N GLU A 35 6.12 6.43 1.94
CA GLU A 35 6.30 5.23 1.14
C GLU A 35 5.67 5.42 -0.22
N THR A 36 6.38 4.99 -1.27
CA THR A 36 5.88 5.01 -2.64
C THR A 36 5.74 3.58 -3.15
N TYR A 37 4.55 3.26 -3.66
CA TYR A 37 4.19 1.93 -4.09
C TYR A 37 3.75 1.87 -5.53
N LYS A 38 4.00 0.72 -6.16
CA LYS A 38 3.34 0.26 -7.36
C LYS A 38 2.23 -0.72 -7.01
N VAL A 39 1.04 -0.49 -7.55
CA VAL A 39 -0.14 -1.35 -7.47
C VAL A 39 -0.18 -2.20 -8.74
N THR A 40 -0.26 -3.52 -8.57
CA THR A 40 -0.28 -4.47 -9.69
C THR A 40 -1.28 -5.60 -9.41
N PRO A 41 -1.96 -6.14 -10.44
CA PRO A 41 -2.70 -7.38 -10.28
C PRO A 41 -1.73 -8.53 -10.02
N ALA A 42 -2.11 -9.44 -9.14
CA ALA A 42 -1.34 -10.64 -8.78
C ALA A 42 -2.27 -11.85 -8.59
N TRP A 43 -1.71 -13.05 -8.65
CA TRP A 43 -2.41 -14.27 -8.27
C TRP A 43 -2.14 -14.59 -6.80
N ASP A 44 -3.19 -14.73 -6.00
CA ASP A 44 -3.07 -15.19 -4.61
C ASP A 44 -3.17 -16.71 -4.57
N TRP A 45 -2.02 -17.39 -4.55
CA TRP A 45 -2.00 -18.86 -4.52
C TRP A 45 -2.70 -19.44 -3.29
N GLN A 46 -2.76 -18.70 -2.18
CA GLN A 46 -3.32 -19.20 -0.92
C GLN A 46 -4.85 -19.22 -0.95
N LEU A 47 -5.45 -18.27 -1.67
CA LEU A 47 -6.90 -18.14 -1.84
C LEU A 47 -7.38 -18.65 -3.21
N ASP A 48 -6.45 -18.99 -4.10
CA ASP A 48 -6.68 -19.45 -5.47
C ASP A 48 -7.50 -18.47 -6.32
N GLU A 49 -7.20 -17.17 -6.19
CA GLU A 49 -7.92 -16.10 -6.88
C GLU A 49 -7.03 -14.89 -7.26
N PRO A 50 -7.48 -14.03 -8.21
CA PRO A 50 -6.82 -12.77 -8.50
C PRO A 50 -6.95 -11.77 -7.34
N THR A 51 -5.87 -11.06 -7.03
CA THR A 51 -5.83 -9.99 -6.03
C THR A 51 -5.05 -8.77 -6.53
N LEU A 52 -5.04 -7.70 -5.75
CA LEU A 52 -4.13 -6.56 -5.92
C LEU A 52 -2.95 -6.69 -4.97
N SER A 53 -1.75 -6.45 -5.49
CA SER A 53 -0.53 -6.36 -4.71
C SER A 53 0.05 -4.96 -4.79
N ILE A 54 0.62 -4.50 -3.68
CA ILE A 54 1.47 -3.33 -3.61
C ILE A 54 2.92 -3.76 -3.41
N THR A 55 3.85 -3.09 -4.10
CA THR A 55 5.29 -3.26 -3.92
C THR A 55 5.99 -1.92 -4.06
N GLY A 56 6.96 -1.63 -3.21
CA GLY A 56 7.60 -0.32 -3.20
C GLY A 56 8.69 -0.21 -2.15
N LYS A 57 8.99 1.04 -1.80
CA LYS A 57 9.97 1.36 -0.77
C LYS A 57 9.59 2.62 -0.01
N ASP A 58 10.08 2.72 1.21
CA ASP A 58 10.10 3.97 1.98
C ASP A 58 11.21 4.93 1.50
N GLN A 59 11.29 6.11 2.11
CA GLN A 59 12.33 7.08 1.80
C GLN A 59 13.77 6.62 2.15
N TYR A 60 13.92 5.57 2.97
CA TYR A 60 15.21 5.00 3.36
C TYR A 60 15.62 3.80 2.50
N GLY A 61 14.78 3.39 1.56
CA GLY A 61 15.02 2.26 0.67
C GLY A 61 14.63 0.90 1.25
N VAL A 62 13.88 0.87 2.36
CA VAL A 62 13.31 -0.36 2.92
C VAL A 62 12.21 -0.85 1.99
N ALA A 63 12.32 -2.08 1.50
CA ALA A 63 11.31 -2.69 0.65
C ALA A 63 10.05 -3.01 1.45
N VAL A 64 8.89 -2.70 0.87
CA VAL A 64 7.59 -3.01 1.46
C VAL A 64 6.68 -3.64 0.41
N TRP A 65 5.94 -4.66 0.83
CA TRP A 65 4.97 -5.38 0.01
C TRP A 65 3.72 -5.70 0.81
N GLY A 66 2.60 -5.79 0.08
CA GLY A 66 1.32 -6.17 0.63
C GLY A 66 0.40 -6.72 -0.45
N LYS A 67 -0.65 -7.42 -0.03
CA LYS A 67 -1.75 -7.84 -0.89
C LYS A 67 -3.08 -7.40 -0.29
N LYS A 68 -4.06 -7.19 -1.14
CA LYS A 68 -5.44 -6.97 -0.73
C LYS A 68 -6.01 -8.27 -0.18
N LEU A 69 -6.69 -8.16 0.96
CA LEU A 69 -7.53 -9.21 1.55
C LEU A 69 -8.99 -9.00 1.13
#